data_AF-A0A973LHV7-F1
#
_entry.id   AF-A0A973LHV7-F1
#
_cell.length_a   1.000
_cell.length_b   1.000
_cell.length_c   1.000
_cell.angle_alpha   90.00
_cell.angle_beta   90.00
_cell.angle_gamma   90.00
#
_symmetry.space_group_name_H-M   'P 1'
#
loop_
_entity.id
_entity.type
_entity.pdbx_description
1 polymer ?
#
loop_
_entity_poly.entity_id
_entity_poly.type
_entity_poly.pdbx_seq_one_letter_code
_entity_poly.pdbx_strand_id
1 'polypeptide(L)'
;MSDPFETAAIRRRVLEAWAASPVRFREDANLEEDLVLGGYRDRVVVEVAQNAADAALRGGVPGRLRLTLAGRTLTASNTGAALDAGGVTGLATLRASAKIDEADGADGTQSPVGRFGVGFAAVLAVCEEPAVLSRAGSVRFSASETLQAVEAAAEHNAGLREESQRREGRMPVLRLPFPADGEPQPGFDTSVVLPLRDDAARDLVRGLLAGIDDALLLALPALAEIVVDVDGEVRTLTAVRDADGVCVVTDGPRTSTWRTVSAGGPIPAELLADRPVEERVRPRWSLTWAVPADGGGEPRRPGTAPVFHGPTPTDEPLGLPALLIATLPLDPTRRRLAPGALTEFLLDRAADAYTGLVRDWPAKTPAMLRLVPGPIADGPVDAELRRRIVSSLSRTEILPAAAAESPDDPAPALLVPRDAVVVAPSSESLVAALEDVIPGLLPSGFERDQAALTTLGVRALGLADVVEALAGLERGPEWWAVLYAALDEVSGHDPRAFDALGALPVPLADGRTVRGLRGTLRPGAGLDSAAIAALAPLGLRIIHPLALGDGT
;
A
#
# COMPACT_ATOMS: atom_id res chain seq x y z
N MET A 1 -12.25 1.28 47.64
CA MET A 1 -11.68 0.69 46.42
C MET A 1 -10.17 0.88 46.45
N SER A 2 -9.41 -0.11 45.98
CA SER A 2 -7.98 0.11 45.68
C SER A 2 -7.88 1.07 44.48
N ASP A 3 -7.05 2.11 44.57
CA ASP A 3 -6.73 3.04 43.48
C ASP A 3 -5.30 2.74 42.99
N PRO A 4 -5.07 1.62 42.28
CA PRO A 4 -3.73 1.15 41.91
C PRO A 4 -3.00 2.11 40.96
N PHE A 5 -3.72 3.05 40.35
CA PHE A 5 -3.18 4.03 39.41
C PHE A 5 -3.03 5.43 40.01
N GLU A 6 -3.28 5.58 41.31
CA GLU A 6 -3.24 6.87 42.01
C GLU A 6 -4.07 7.97 41.31
N THR A 7 -5.23 7.60 40.77
CA THR A 7 -6.13 8.51 40.05
C THR A 7 -6.49 9.74 40.89
N ALA A 8 -6.65 9.59 42.21
CA ALA A 8 -6.87 10.70 43.11
C ALA A 8 -5.71 11.71 43.14
N ALA A 9 -4.45 11.24 43.04
CA ALA A 9 -3.28 12.10 43.01
C ALA A 9 -3.14 12.83 41.66
N ILE A 10 -3.47 12.18 40.55
CA ILE A 10 -3.56 12.84 39.24
C ILE A 10 -4.60 13.94 39.28
N ARG A 11 -5.83 13.61 39.70
CA ARG A 11 -6.98 14.52 39.71
C ARG A 11 -6.72 15.76 40.59
N ARG A 12 -6.15 15.56 41.78
CA ARG A 12 -5.76 16.66 42.69
C ARG A 12 -4.75 17.62 42.04
N ARG A 13 -3.68 17.11 41.40
CA ARG A 13 -2.67 17.95 40.75
C ARG A 13 -3.27 18.80 39.62
N VAL A 14 -4.18 18.22 38.84
CA VAL A 14 -4.87 18.94 37.76
C VAL A 14 -5.78 20.04 38.31
N LEU A 15 -6.60 19.72 39.32
CA LEU A 15 -7.49 20.71 39.96
C LEU A 15 -6.71 21.84 40.64
N GLU A 16 -5.60 21.54 41.33
CA GLU A 16 -4.70 22.54 41.90
C GLU A 16 -4.11 23.45 40.82
N ALA A 17 -3.71 22.89 39.67
CA ALA A 17 -3.19 23.67 38.54
C ALA A 17 -4.26 24.58 37.91
N TRP A 18 -5.49 24.10 37.75
CA TRP A 18 -6.61 24.89 37.26
C TRP A 18 -7.05 25.98 38.24
N ALA A 19 -7.02 25.71 39.54
CA ALA A 19 -7.28 26.72 40.57
C ALA A 19 -6.17 27.78 40.60
N ALA A 20 -4.90 27.38 40.49
CA ALA A 20 -3.77 28.30 40.44
C ALA A 20 -3.77 29.16 39.16
N SER A 21 -4.23 28.61 38.04
CA SER A 21 -4.36 29.32 36.76
C SER A 21 -5.61 28.85 36.00
N PRO A 22 -6.74 29.57 36.13
CA PRO A 22 -7.97 29.26 35.39
C PRO A 22 -7.79 29.29 33.86
N VAL A 23 -6.77 29.99 33.36
CA VAL A 23 -6.39 29.97 31.94
C VAL A 23 -5.97 28.56 31.50
N ARG A 24 -5.30 27.77 32.34
CA ARG A 24 -4.94 26.38 32.02
C ARG A 24 -6.16 25.49 31.85
N PHE A 25 -7.20 25.69 32.68
CA PHE A 25 -8.48 24.99 32.50
C PHE A 25 -9.08 25.29 31.12
N ARG A 26 -9.07 26.56 30.71
CA ARG A 26 -9.51 26.96 29.37
C ARG A 26 -8.67 26.33 28.26
N GLU A 27 -7.34 26.30 28.41
CA GLU A 27 -6.43 25.69 27.44
C GLU A 27 -6.69 24.19 27.29
N ASP A 28 -6.83 23.45 28.39
CA ASP A 28 -7.13 22.01 28.36
C ASP A 28 -8.48 21.72 27.70
N ALA A 29 -9.49 22.52 27.99
CA ALA A 29 -10.82 22.37 27.43
C ALA A 29 -10.88 22.74 25.94
N ASN A 30 -10.22 23.81 25.53
CA ASN A 30 -10.07 24.16 24.11
C ASN A 30 -9.35 23.04 23.34
N LEU A 31 -8.30 22.46 23.92
CA LEU A 31 -7.54 21.40 23.28
C LEU A 31 -8.39 20.15 23.02
N GLU A 32 -9.27 19.78 23.94
CA GLU A 32 -10.20 18.66 23.74
C GLU A 32 -11.28 18.99 22.71
N GLU A 33 -11.86 20.19 22.75
CA GLU A 33 -12.85 20.63 21.77
C GLU A 33 -12.27 20.69 20.35
N ASP A 34 -11.05 21.21 20.18
CA ASP A 34 -10.36 21.26 18.90
C ASP A 34 -10.13 19.85 18.33
N LEU A 35 -9.83 18.86 19.17
CA LEU A 35 -9.71 17.46 18.73
C LEU A 35 -11.07 16.90 18.27
N VAL A 36 -12.13 17.16 19.03
CA VAL A 36 -13.50 16.69 18.71
C VAL A 36 -14.07 17.35 17.44
N LEU A 37 -13.74 18.62 17.20
CA LEU A 37 -14.22 19.41 16.06
C LEU A 37 -13.31 19.28 14.81
N GLY A 38 -12.00 19.12 15.00
CA GLY A 38 -10.97 19.21 13.96
C GLY A 38 -10.77 17.98 13.05
N GLY A 39 -11.67 16.99 13.10
CA GLY A 39 -11.64 15.84 12.20
C GLY A 39 -11.12 14.53 12.81
N TYR A 40 -11.24 14.34 14.12
CA TYR A 40 -11.03 13.03 14.76
C TYR A 40 -12.29 12.15 14.81
N ARG A 41 -13.45 12.67 14.36
CA ARG A 41 -14.74 11.97 14.46
C ARG A 41 -14.75 10.62 13.76
N ASP A 42 -14.10 10.54 12.61
CA ASP A 42 -13.97 9.36 11.77
C ASP A 42 -12.81 8.43 12.18
N ARG A 43 -12.08 8.73 13.26
CA ARG A 43 -10.87 8.00 13.66
C ARG A 43 -11.03 7.07 14.85
N VAL A 44 -12.15 7.15 15.58
CA VAL A 44 -12.34 6.42 16.85
C VAL A 44 -12.04 4.93 16.73
N VAL A 45 -12.51 4.27 15.67
CA VAL A 45 -12.29 2.83 15.43
C VAL A 45 -10.82 2.51 15.18
N VAL A 46 -10.13 3.31 14.37
CA VAL A 46 -8.71 3.11 14.05
C VAL A 46 -7.84 3.36 15.29
N GLU A 47 -8.14 4.40 16.07
CA GLU A 47 -7.36 4.76 17.26
C GLU A 47 -7.51 3.72 18.38
N VAL A 48 -8.71 3.14 18.59
CA VAL A 48 -8.85 2.00 19.52
C VAL A 48 -8.16 0.74 19.00
N ALA A 49 -8.15 0.52 17.68
CA ALA A 49 -7.42 -0.60 17.07
C ALA A 49 -5.90 -0.44 17.20
N GLN A 50 -5.38 0.78 17.03
CA GLN A 50 -3.97 1.11 17.29
C GLN A 50 -3.59 0.84 18.75
N ASN A 51 -4.42 1.27 19.71
CA ASN A 51 -4.18 1.00 21.13
C ASN A 51 -4.14 -0.52 21.42
N ALA A 52 -5.02 -1.28 20.77
CA ALA A 52 -5.04 -2.74 20.86
C ALA A 52 -3.77 -3.38 20.27
N ALA A 53 -3.33 -2.92 19.09
CA ALA A 53 -2.11 -3.36 18.43
C ALA A 53 -0.87 -3.07 19.30
N ASP A 54 -0.77 -1.86 19.85
CA ASP A 54 0.33 -1.45 20.73
C ASP A 54 0.34 -2.27 22.04
N ALA A 55 -0.83 -2.61 22.59
CA ALA A 55 -0.93 -3.49 23.75
C ALA A 55 -0.48 -4.91 23.44
N ALA A 56 -0.85 -5.45 22.28
CA ALA A 56 -0.41 -6.77 21.82
C ALA A 56 1.11 -6.83 21.62
N LEU A 57 1.71 -5.80 21.00
CA LEU A 57 3.16 -5.66 20.85
C LEU A 57 3.88 -5.66 22.19
N ARG A 58 3.42 -4.83 23.16
CA ARG A 58 4.00 -4.81 24.51
C ARG A 58 3.83 -6.13 25.24
N GLY A 59 2.73 -6.84 24.99
CA GLY A 59 2.45 -8.14 25.59
C GLY A 59 3.20 -9.30 24.93
N GLY A 60 3.81 -9.10 23.75
CA GLY A 60 4.45 -10.18 22.98
C GLY A 60 3.46 -11.25 22.52
N VAL A 61 2.19 -10.91 22.30
CA VAL A 61 1.13 -11.85 21.92
C VAL A 61 0.46 -11.42 20.60
N PRO A 62 -0.11 -12.36 19.82
CA PRO A 62 -0.99 -12.02 18.71
C PRO A 62 -2.18 -11.20 19.21
N GLY A 63 -2.36 -10.00 18.64
CA GLY A 63 -3.42 -9.09 19.01
C GLY A 63 -4.77 -9.57 18.51
N ARG A 64 -5.74 -9.65 19.42
CA ARG A 64 -7.15 -9.88 19.11
C ARG A 64 -7.92 -8.66 19.57
N LEU A 65 -8.75 -8.11 18.70
CA LEU A 65 -9.61 -6.97 18.98
C LEU A 65 -11.06 -7.38 18.74
N ARG A 66 -11.95 -7.15 19.72
CA ARG A 66 -13.39 -7.24 19.55
C ARG A 66 -14.02 -5.86 19.70
N LEU A 67 -14.73 -5.44 18.66
CA LEU A 67 -15.52 -4.22 18.61
C LEU A 67 -17.00 -4.62 18.69
N THR A 68 -17.66 -4.32 19.81
CA THR A 68 -19.08 -4.64 20.03
C THR A 68 -19.88 -3.35 20.13
N LEU A 69 -20.78 -3.10 19.18
CA LEU A 69 -21.79 -2.04 19.25
C LEU A 69 -23.13 -2.67 19.67
N ALA A 70 -23.46 -2.58 20.95
CA ALA A 70 -24.71 -3.09 21.50
C ALA A 70 -25.58 -1.92 21.97
N GLY A 71 -26.69 -1.67 21.26
CA GLY A 71 -27.48 -0.49 21.55
C GLY A 71 -26.64 0.78 21.36
N ARG A 72 -26.55 1.60 22.40
CA ARG A 72 -25.78 2.86 22.40
C ARG A 72 -24.43 2.75 23.09
N THR A 73 -23.85 1.56 23.17
CA THR A 73 -22.55 1.35 23.79
C THR A 73 -21.61 0.67 22.80
N LEU A 74 -20.48 1.32 22.52
CA LEU A 74 -19.36 0.70 21.82
C LEU A 74 -18.37 0.18 22.86
N THR A 75 -18.03 -1.11 22.78
CA THR A 75 -16.98 -1.73 23.59
C THR A 75 -15.87 -2.23 22.69
N ALA A 76 -14.64 -1.79 22.91
CA ALA A 76 -13.43 -2.28 22.25
C ALA A 76 -12.59 -3.09 23.24
N SER A 77 -12.59 -4.42 23.10
CA SER A 77 -11.88 -5.35 23.97
C SER A 77 -10.68 -5.94 23.27
N ASN A 78 -9.50 -5.92 23.90
CA ASN A 78 -8.27 -6.39 23.28
C ASN A 78 -7.40 -7.27 24.19
N THR A 79 -6.60 -8.13 23.56
CA THR A 79 -5.52 -8.87 24.21
C THR A 79 -4.23 -8.05 24.24
N GLY A 80 -3.29 -8.41 25.12
CA GLY A 80 -1.99 -7.78 25.27
C GLY A 80 -1.69 -7.33 26.69
N ALA A 81 -0.72 -6.41 26.81
CA ALA A 81 -0.35 -5.81 28.08
C ALA A 81 -1.55 -5.10 28.74
N ALA A 82 -1.73 -5.32 30.04
CA ALA A 82 -2.75 -4.65 30.85
C ALA A 82 -2.45 -3.15 30.99
N LEU A 83 -3.46 -2.38 31.39
CA LEU A 83 -3.32 -0.96 31.72
C LEU A 83 -2.42 -0.80 32.96
N ASP A 84 -1.45 0.11 32.88
CA ASP A 84 -0.55 0.46 33.98
C ASP A 84 -0.72 1.94 34.37
N ALA A 85 -0.08 2.34 35.47
CA ALA A 85 -0.14 3.72 35.99
C ALA A 85 0.43 4.75 34.99
N GLY A 86 1.45 4.37 34.21
CA GLY A 86 2.00 5.19 33.13
C GLY A 86 0.97 5.42 32.02
N GLY A 87 0.24 4.38 31.65
CA GLY A 87 -0.88 4.41 30.71
C GLY A 87 -2.00 5.33 31.17
N VAL A 88 -2.43 5.24 32.44
CA VAL A 88 -3.44 6.16 33.00
C VAL A 88 -2.96 7.60 32.98
N THR A 89 -1.70 7.84 33.34
CA THR A 89 -1.10 9.18 33.25
C THR A 89 -1.14 9.67 31.79
N GLY A 90 -0.73 8.84 30.83
CA GLY A 90 -0.76 9.17 29.41
C GLY A 90 -2.18 9.43 28.86
N LEU A 91 -3.20 8.72 29.36
CA LEU A 91 -4.61 9.00 29.04
C LEU A 91 -5.05 10.34 29.63
N ALA A 92 -4.56 10.68 30.84
CA ALA A 92 -4.91 11.90 31.55
C ALA A 92 -4.20 13.18 31.05
N THR A 93 -3.11 13.01 30.27
CA THR A 93 -2.28 14.10 29.78
C THR A 93 -2.29 14.16 28.26
N LEU A 94 -3.03 15.12 27.67
CA LEU A 94 -2.95 15.36 26.22
C LEU A 94 -1.60 15.95 25.84
N ARG A 95 -0.99 15.36 24.81
CA ARG A 95 0.28 15.78 24.19
C ARG A 95 1.55 15.70 25.06
N ALA A 96 1.45 15.36 26.34
CA ALA A 96 2.62 15.03 27.16
C ALA A 96 2.82 13.50 27.17
N SER A 97 3.73 13.00 26.35
CA SER A 97 4.02 11.57 26.29
C SER A 97 4.99 11.18 27.43
N ALA A 98 4.52 10.41 28.40
CA ALA A 98 5.36 9.76 29.39
C ALA A 98 5.91 8.43 28.84
N LYS A 99 6.80 8.48 27.84
CA LYS A 99 7.72 7.36 27.55
C LYS A 99 9.04 7.92 27.03
N ILE A 100 9.93 8.13 27.98
CA ILE A 100 11.38 8.15 27.81
C ILE A 100 11.79 6.70 28.13
N ASP A 101 12.50 6.07 27.19
CA ASP A 101 13.12 4.75 27.28
C ASP A 101 12.23 3.50 27.03
N GLU A 102 12.61 2.78 25.96
CA GLU A 102 12.51 1.33 25.67
C GLU A 102 12.02 1.04 24.24
N ALA A 103 12.96 0.91 23.30
CA ALA A 103 12.91 -0.04 22.17
C ALA A 103 14.23 -0.03 21.36
N ASP A 104 15.31 -0.58 21.94
CA ASP A 104 16.43 -1.13 21.16
C ASP A 104 16.00 -2.48 20.59
N GLY A 105 15.17 -2.44 19.54
CA GLY A 105 14.92 -3.57 18.65
C GLY A 105 15.90 -3.51 17.49
N ALA A 106 16.95 -4.34 17.54
CA ALA A 106 18.02 -4.42 16.54
C ALA A 106 17.60 -4.97 15.17
N ASP A 107 16.31 -5.30 14.96
CA ASP A 107 15.89 -6.16 13.84
C ASP A 107 14.75 -5.59 12.97
N GLY A 108 14.65 -4.26 12.86
CA GLY A 108 13.62 -3.62 12.01
C GLY A 108 12.17 -3.91 12.43
N THR A 109 11.96 -4.60 13.55
CA THR A 109 10.64 -4.91 14.10
C THR A 109 9.95 -3.66 14.62
N GLN A 110 8.66 -3.56 14.29
CA GLN A 110 7.85 -2.36 14.47
C GLN A 110 7.88 -1.87 15.92
N SER A 111 8.29 -0.61 16.10
CA SER A 111 8.14 0.07 17.38
C SER A 111 6.69 0.52 17.57
N PRO A 112 6.16 0.56 18.81
CA PRO A 112 4.80 1.06 19.08
C PRO A 112 4.59 2.43 18.45
N VAL A 113 3.61 2.52 17.55
CA VAL A 113 3.38 3.70 16.70
C VAL A 113 2.69 4.82 17.50
N GLY A 114 2.08 4.49 18.65
CA GLY A 114 1.30 5.40 19.47
C GLY A 114 2.10 6.55 20.12
N ARG A 115 1.57 7.77 19.92
CA ARG A 115 1.70 8.88 20.88
C ARG A 115 0.64 8.68 21.95
N PHE A 116 1.02 8.27 23.16
CA PHE A 116 0.07 8.09 24.25
C PHE A 116 -0.67 9.42 24.53
N GLY A 117 -2.00 9.33 24.67
CA GLY A 117 -2.89 10.45 25.04
C GLY A 117 -3.61 11.15 23.87
N VAL A 118 -2.96 11.38 22.73
CA VAL A 118 -3.60 12.13 21.62
C VAL A 118 -4.55 11.27 20.79
N GLY A 119 -4.23 9.98 20.62
CA GLY A 119 -5.09 9.05 19.88
C GLY A 119 -6.37 8.70 20.63
N PHE A 120 -6.27 8.50 21.95
CA PHE A 120 -7.43 8.17 22.79
C PHE A 120 -8.47 9.30 22.84
N ALA A 121 -8.06 10.57 22.70
CA ALA A 121 -8.99 11.69 22.63
C ALA A 121 -10.03 11.59 21.50
N ALA A 122 -9.78 10.77 20.47
CA ALA A 122 -10.77 10.47 19.43
C ALA A 122 -12.08 9.90 19.99
N VAL A 123 -12.07 9.24 21.15
CA VAL A 123 -13.30 8.71 21.77
C VAL A 123 -14.26 9.82 22.19
N LEU A 124 -13.76 11.02 22.50
CA LEU A 124 -14.57 12.17 22.86
C LEU A 124 -15.45 12.67 21.70
N ALA A 125 -15.13 12.25 20.47
CA ALA A 125 -15.98 12.52 19.33
C ALA A 125 -17.34 11.85 19.41
N VAL A 126 -17.49 10.81 20.24
CA VAL A 126 -18.70 9.98 20.33
C VAL A 126 -19.16 9.69 21.77
N CYS A 127 -18.35 9.97 22.78
CA CYS A 127 -18.58 9.61 24.19
C CYS A 127 -18.14 10.73 25.14
N GLU A 128 -18.90 10.96 26.22
CA GLU A 128 -18.56 11.94 27.27
C GLU A 128 -18.11 11.27 28.58
N GLU A 129 -18.27 9.94 28.69
CA GLU A 129 -17.96 9.18 29.89
C GLU A 129 -17.19 7.87 29.58
N PRO A 130 -16.01 7.95 28.93
CA PRO A 130 -15.28 6.76 28.52
C PRO A 130 -14.70 6.03 29.73
N ALA A 131 -14.77 4.70 29.72
CA ALA A 131 -14.16 3.82 30.72
C ALA A 131 -13.15 2.87 30.07
N VAL A 132 -12.08 2.55 30.81
CA VAL A 132 -11.07 1.56 30.45
C VAL A 132 -11.01 0.54 31.58
N LEU A 133 -11.54 -0.64 31.31
CA LEU A 133 -11.55 -1.77 32.24
C LEU A 133 -10.35 -2.67 31.95
N SER A 134 -9.52 -2.96 32.93
CA SER A 134 -8.33 -3.79 32.74
C SER A 134 -8.06 -4.68 33.95
N ARG A 135 -7.37 -5.81 33.73
CA ARG A 135 -7.10 -6.80 34.79
C ARG A 135 -6.29 -6.26 35.96
N ALA A 136 -5.45 -5.24 35.73
CA ALA A 136 -4.62 -4.61 36.76
C ALA A 136 -5.33 -3.46 37.52
N GLY A 137 -6.53 -3.10 37.08
CA GLY A 137 -7.30 -1.97 37.59
C GLY A 137 -8.07 -1.28 36.46
N SER A 138 -9.10 -0.53 36.83
CA SER A 138 -10.01 0.11 35.88
C SER A 138 -10.12 1.61 36.18
N VAL A 139 -10.16 2.42 35.12
CA VAL A 139 -10.26 3.88 35.19
C VAL A 139 -11.39 4.36 34.28
N ARG A 140 -12.05 5.45 34.65
CA ARG A 140 -13.04 6.13 33.81
C ARG A 140 -12.88 7.64 33.87
N PHE A 141 -13.44 8.29 32.88
CA PHE A 141 -13.57 9.74 32.80
C PHE A 141 -15.05 10.08 32.68
N SER A 142 -15.45 11.26 33.11
CA SER A 142 -16.84 11.72 33.00
C SER A 142 -16.89 13.24 32.93
N ALA A 143 -17.61 13.76 31.94
CA ALA A 143 -17.90 15.19 31.85
C ALA A 143 -18.66 15.69 33.10
N SER A 144 -19.63 14.91 33.59
CA SER A 144 -20.49 15.29 34.71
C SER A 144 -19.73 15.30 36.04
N GLU A 145 -18.88 14.32 36.30
CA GLU A 145 -18.02 14.34 37.50
C GLU A 145 -16.88 15.34 37.41
N THR A 146 -16.39 15.62 36.19
CA THR A 146 -15.42 16.70 35.99
C THR A 146 -16.05 18.04 36.34
N LEU A 147 -17.29 18.29 35.91
CA LEU A 147 -18.04 19.49 36.28
C LEU A 147 -18.18 19.61 37.79
N GLN A 148 -18.62 18.54 38.48
CA GLN A 148 -18.77 18.54 39.94
C GLN A 148 -17.44 18.83 40.66
N ALA A 149 -16.33 18.23 40.20
CA ALA A 149 -15.01 18.47 40.77
C ALA A 149 -14.52 19.91 40.55
N VAL A 150 -14.80 20.49 39.37
CA VAL A 150 -14.50 21.89 39.06
C VAL A 150 -15.37 22.84 39.87
N GLU A 151 -16.66 22.57 40.03
CA GLU A 151 -17.58 23.37 40.85
C GLU A 151 -17.13 23.40 42.32
N ALA A 152 -16.77 22.25 42.88
CA ALA A 152 -16.22 22.15 44.24
C ALA A 152 -14.91 22.95 44.39
N ALA A 153 -14.00 22.87 43.40
CA ALA A 153 -12.77 23.67 43.39
C ALA A 153 -13.07 25.18 43.22
N ALA A 154 -14.10 25.53 42.46
CA ALA A 154 -14.53 26.89 42.19
C ALA A 154 -15.26 27.55 43.37
N GLU A 155 -15.71 26.78 44.37
CA GLU A 155 -16.27 27.31 45.62
C GLU A 155 -15.38 28.39 46.23
N HIS A 156 -14.07 28.15 46.18
CA HIS A 156 -13.04 29.01 46.76
C HIS A 156 -12.19 29.74 45.69
N ASN A 157 -12.60 29.73 44.41
CA ASN A 157 -11.85 30.32 43.31
C ASN A 157 -12.77 31.01 42.27
N ALA A 158 -12.88 32.33 42.35
CA ALA A 158 -13.75 33.12 41.47
C ALA A 158 -13.35 33.01 39.99
N GLY A 159 -12.04 33.00 39.68
CA GLY A 159 -11.58 32.91 38.29
C GLY A 159 -11.92 31.57 37.62
N LEU A 160 -11.78 30.46 38.36
CA LEU A 160 -12.19 29.14 37.87
C LEU A 160 -13.72 29.07 37.69
N ARG A 161 -14.49 29.68 38.60
CA ARG A 161 -15.94 29.79 38.49
C ARG A 161 -16.38 30.54 37.23
N GLU A 162 -15.78 31.70 36.96
CA GLU A 162 -16.07 32.50 35.79
C GLU A 162 -15.72 31.76 34.48
N GLU A 163 -14.61 31.04 34.44
CA GLU A 163 -14.22 30.27 33.26
C GLU A 163 -15.15 29.06 33.03
N SER A 164 -15.53 28.35 34.09
CA SER A 164 -16.51 27.26 34.01
C SER A 164 -17.88 27.75 33.49
N GLN A 165 -18.39 28.87 34.03
CA GLN A 165 -19.65 29.48 33.61
C GLN A 165 -19.62 29.94 32.14
N ARG A 166 -18.51 30.54 31.69
CA ARG A 166 -18.33 30.97 30.30
C ARG A 166 -18.38 29.82 29.29
N ARG A 167 -18.13 28.60 29.74
CA ARG A 167 -18.09 27.39 28.89
C ARG A 167 -19.41 26.61 28.88
N GLU A 168 -20.46 27.14 29.51
CA GLU A 168 -21.82 26.56 29.50
C GLU A 168 -21.84 25.06 29.88
N GLY A 169 -20.98 24.65 30.81
CA GLY A 169 -20.89 23.26 31.28
C GLY A 169 -19.98 22.34 30.46
N ARG A 170 -19.28 22.82 29.42
CA ARG A 170 -18.30 22.01 28.66
C ARG A 170 -16.99 21.86 29.41
N MET A 171 -16.66 20.61 29.75
CA MET A 171 -15.51 20.26 30.58
C MET A 171 -14.43 19.49 29.80
N PRO A 172 -13.14 19.64 30.16
CA PRO A 172 -12.07 18.77 29.67
C PRO A 172 -12.17 17.39 30.35
N VAL A 173 -12.82 16.45 29.66
CA VAL A 173 -13.21 15.12 30.15
C VAL A 173 -11.99 14.28 30.49
N LEU A 174 -10.96 14.26 29.64
CA LEU A 174 -9.85 13.33 29.79
C LEU A 174 -8.81 13.75 30.82
N ARG A 175 -9.07 14.74 31.67
CA ARG A 175 -8.05 15.27 32.61
C ARG A 175 -8.18 14.75 34.02
N LEU A 176 -9.40 14.38 34.40
CA LEU A 176 -9.71 13.90 35.72
C LEU A 176 -10.04 12.41 35.64
N PRO A 177 -9.06 11.51 35.87
CA PRO A 177 -9.36 10.11 36.00
C PRO A 177 -10.08 9.83 37.33
N PHE A 178 -11.07 8.94 37.25
CA PHE A 178 -11.81 8.39 38.39
C PHE A 178 -11.63 6.87 38.40
N PRO A 179 -11.61 6.23 39.58
CA PRO A 179 -11.59 4.78 39.63
C PRO A 179 -12.91 4.24 39.06
N ALA A 180 -12.81 3.16 38.30
CA ALA A 180 -13.96 2.46 37.74
C ALA A 180 -14.04 1.06 38.36
N ASP A 181 -15.27 0.58 38.54
CA ASP A 181 -15.52 -0.83 38.83
C ASP A 181 -15.79 -1.57 37.52
N GLY A 182 -15.50 -2.88 37.52
CA GLY A 182 -15.75 -3.75 36.38
C GLY A 182 -14.49 -4.42 35.85
N GLU A 183 -14.72 -5.48 35.09
CA GLU A 183 -13.69 -6.32 34.48
C GLU A 183 -13.77 -6.21 32.95
N PRO A 184 -12.64 -6.42 32.25
CA PRO A 184 -12.69 -6.56 30.81
C PRO A 184 -13.58 -7.73 30.39
N GLN A 185 -14.05 -7.71 29.14
CA GLN A 185 -14.82 -8.80 28.57
C GLN A 185 -14.06 -10.14 28.72
N PRO A 186 -14.74 -11.25 29.07
CA PRO A 186 -14.10 -12.55 29.21
C PRO A 186 -13.26 -12.92 27.99
N GLY A 187 -12.02 -13.35 28.23
CA GLY A 187 -11.06 -13.69 27.18
C GLY A 187 -10.22 -12.52 26.65
N PHE A 188 -10.40 -11.30 27.18
CA PHE A 188 -9.63 -10.11 26.84
C PHE A 188 -8.97 -9.49 28.08
N ASP A 189 -7.98 -8.64 27.84
CA ASP A 189 -7.09 -8.11 28.88
C ASP A 189 -7.44 -6.67 29.24
N THR A 190 -7.99 -5.93 28.28
CA THR A 190 -8.50 -4.56 28.44
C THR A 190 -9.81 -4.40 27.64
N SER A 191 -10.73 -3.58 28.14
CA SER A 191 -11.97 -3.18 27.44
C SER A 191 -12.22 -1.69 27.58
N VAL A 192 -12.21 -0.98 26.46
CA VAL A 192 -12.62 0.43 26.38
C VAL A 192 -14.12 0.47 26.15
N VAL A 193 -14.87 1.00 27.11
CA VAL A 193 -16.33 1.09 27.10
C VAL A 193 -16.74 2.53 26.83
N LEU A 194 -17.52 2.75 25.78
CA LEU A 194 -17.91 4.05 25.27
C LEU A 194 -19.44 4.15 25.17
N PRO A 195 -20.12 4.66 26.22
CA PRO A 195 -21.51 5.09 26.11
C PRO A 195 -21.63 6.23 25.10
N LEU A 196 -22.33 6.00 24.00
CA LEU A 196 -22.44 6.95 22.91
C LEU A 196 -23.40 8.08 23.28
N ARG A 197 -23.02 9.33 23.00
CA ARG A 197 -23.73 10.53 23.48
C ARG A 197 -25.12 10.76 22.86
N ASP A 198 -25.29 10.48 21.58
CA ASP A 198 -26.53 10.71 20.81
C ASP A 198 -26.66 9.66 19.67
N ASP A 199 -27.80 9.62 18.98
CA ASP A 199 -28.03 8.63 17.90
C ASP A 199 -27.12 8.91 16.69
N ALA A 200 -26.73 10.17 16.47
CA ALA A 200 -25.79 10.53 15.42
C ALA A 200 -24.38 9.93 15.66
N ALA A 201 -23.93 9.88 16.91
CA ALA A 201 -22.69 9.21 17.31
C ALA A 201 -22.78 7.70 17.09
N ARG A 202 -23.94 7.09 17.36
CA ARG A 202 -24.21 5.69 17.04
C ARG A 202 -24.13 5.42 15.54
N ASP A 203 -24.81 6.23 14.73
CA ASP A 203 -24.82 6.07 13.28
C ASP A 203 -23.42 6.24 12.68
N LEU A 204 -22.65 7.21 13.18
CA LEU A 204 -21.24 7.39 12.83
C LEU A 204 -20.42 6.14 13.15
N VAL A 205 -20.48 5.64 14.39
CA VAL A 205 -19.74 4.43 14.80
C VAL A 205 -20.15 3.23 13.96
N ARG A 206 -21.45 3.03 13.71
CA ARG A 206 -21.96 1.96 12.85
C ARG A 206 -21.36 2.04 11.44
N GLY A 207 -21.30 3.24 10.86
CA GLY A 207 -20.66 3.48 9.57
C GLY A 207 -19.16 3.17 9.57
N LEU A 208 -18.44 3.59 10.61
CA LEU A 208 -17.01 3.30 10.76
C LEU A 208 -16.72 1.80 10.92
N LEU A 209 -17.54 1.08 11.70
CA LEU A 209 -17.42 -0.38 11.85
C LEU A 209 -17.71 -1.12 10.53
N ALA A 210 -18.70 -0.64 9.76
CA ALA A 210 -18.99 -1.20 8.44
C ALA A 210 -17.85 -0.95 7.44
N GLY A 211 -17.16 0.20 7.56
CA GLY A 211 -16.04 0.60 6.71
C GLY A 211 -14.71 -0.10 7.00
N ILE A 212 -14.62 -0.96 8.03
CA ILE A 212 -13.41 -1.75 8.28
C ILE A 212 -13.14 -2.67 7.08
N ASP A 213 -11.94 -2.57 6.52
CA ASP A 213 -11.44 -3.37 5.41
C ASP A 213 -10.05 -3.97 5.70
N ASP A 214 -9.47 -4.64 4.71
CA ASP A 214 -8.17 -5.30 4.78
C ASP A 214 -7.03 -4.33 5.19
N ALA A 215 -7.16 -3.03 4.87
CA ALA A 215 -6.13 -2.04 5.14
C ALA A 215 -5.83 -1.93 6.63
N LEU A 216 -6.83 -2.10 7.50
CA LEU A 216 -6.64 -1.99 8.95
C LEU A 216 -5.72 -3.11 9.49
N LEU A 217 -5.90 -4.35 9.03
CA LEU A 217 -5.04 -5.47 9.39
C LEU A 217 -3.65 -5.38 8.73
N LEU A 218 -3.57 -4.83 7.51
CA LEU A 218 -2.28 -4.56 6.86
C LEU A 218 -1.49 -3.46 7.59
N ALA A 219 -2.17 -2.42 8.07
CA ALA A 219 -1.56 -1.29 8.76
C ALA A 219 -1.21 -1.57 10.22
N LEU A 220 -1.89 -2.55 10.84
CA LEU A 220 -1.67 -2.97 12.23
C LEU A 220 -1.30 -4.46 12.29
N PRO A 221 -0.08 -4.86 11.89
CA PRO A 221 0.25 -6.28 11.77
C PRO A 221 0.39 -7.00 13.11
N ALA A 222 0.43 -6.27 14.23
CA ALA A 222 0.29 -6.86 15.56
C ALA A 222 -1.11 -7.43 15.83
N LEU A 223 -2.13 -7.00 15.06
CA LEU A 223 -3.47 -7.58 15.09
C LEU A 223 -3.55 -8.78 14.14
N ALA A 224 -3.88 -9.93 14.70
CA ALA A 224 -4.18 -11.15 13.98
C ALA A 224 -5.68 -11.34 13.72
N GLU A 225 -6.54 -10.77 14.57
CA GLU A 225 -7.99 -10.91 14.51
C GLU A 225 -8.70 -9.61 14.91
N ILE A 226 -9.71 -9.22 14.13
CA ILE A 226 -10.70 -8.20 14.47
C ILE A 226 -12.08 -8.81 14.36
N VAL A 227 -12.81 -8.85 15.48
CA VAL A 227 -14.21 -9.27 15.54
C VAL A 227 -15.08 -8.04 15.66
N VAL A 228 -16.01 -7.84 14.73
CA VAL A 228 -17.00 -6.75 14.74
C VAL A 228 -18.36 -7.36 15.03
N ASP A 229 -18.99 -6.94 16.11
CA ASP A 229 -20.32 -7.36 16.55
C ASP A 229 -21.24 -6.13 16.60
N VAL A 230 -22.20 -6.03 15.69
CA VAL A 230 -23.16 -4.92 15.65
C VAL A 230 -24.54 -5.47 15.95
N ASP A 231 -25.06 -5.17 17.14
CA ASP A 231 -26.38 -5.62 17.62
C ASP A 231 -26.59 -7.15 17.48
N GLY A 232 -25.54 -7.95 17.64
CA GLY A 232 -25.56 -9.40 17.53
C GLY A 232 -25.15 -9.95 16.15
N GLU A 233 -24.98 -9.10 15.15
CA GLU A 233 -24.43 -9.50 13.84
C GLU A 233 -22.90 -9.50 13.89
N VAL A 234 -22.31 -10.69 13.80
CA VAL A 234 -20.85 -10.88 13.95
C VAL A 234 -20.17 -11.04 12.59
N ARG A 235 -19.16 -10.21 12.34
CA ARG A 235 -18.21 -10.26 11.23
C ARG A 235 -16.79 -10.41 11.79
N THR A 236 -16.02 -11.35 11.27
CA THR A 236 -14.64 -11.59 11.72
C THR A 236 -13.68 -11.37 10.56
N LEU A 237 -12.64 -10.59 10.83
CA LEU A 237 -11.49 -10.39 9.95
C LEU A 237 -10.25 -11.02 10.61
N THR A 238 -9.53 -11.85 9.86
CA THR A 238 -8.25 -12.43 10.30
C THR A 238 -7.17 -12.19 9.27
N ALA A 239 -5.92 -12.12 9.72
CA ALA A 239 -4.77 -12.00 8.83
C ALA A 239 -3.68 -13.00 9.19
N VAL A 240 -3.30 -13.82 8.21
CA VAL A 240 -2.16 -14.73 8.27
C VAL A 240 -1.05 -14.17 7.41
N ARG A 241 0.17 -14.13 7.93
CA ARG A 241 1.34 -13.55 7.25
C ARG A 241 2.44 -14.60 7.22
N ASP A 242 3.10 -14.76 6.08
CA ASP A 242 4.28 -15.61 5.95
C ASP A 242 5.57 -14.79 5.88
N ALA A 243 6.71 -15.50 5.83
CA ALA A 243 8.03 -14.88 5.76
C ALA A 243 8.36 -14.32 4.35
N ASP A 244 7.64 -14.75 3.33
CA ASP A 244 7.86 -14.38 1.92
C ASP A 244 7.07 -13.12 1.52
N GLY A 245 6.52 -12.41 2.52
CA GLY A 245 5.77 -11.18 2.33
C GLY A 245 4.35 -11.40 1.81
N VAL A 246 3.77 -12.59 1.92
CA VAL A 246 2.35 -12.81 1.61
C VAL A 246 1.51 -12.62 2.88
N CYS A 247 0.46 -11.82 2.76
CA CYS A 247 -0.56 -11.65 3.79
C CYS A 247 -1.92 -12.10 3.23
N VAL A 248 -2.51 -13.13 3.83
CA VAL A 248 -3.86 -13.58 3.50
C VAL A 248 -4.82 -12.99 4.53
N VAL A 249 -5.73 -12.13 4.07
CA VAL A 249 -6.79 -11.56 4.89
C VAL A 249 -8.09 -12.31 4.59
N THR A 250 -8.77 -12.79 5.63
CA THR A 250 -10.09 -13.41 5.52
C THR A 250 -11.10 -12.55 6.25
N ASP A 251 -12.11 -12.08 5.52
CA ASP A 251 -13.21 -11.25 6.00
C ASP A 251 -14.54 -11.96 5.74
N GLY A 252 -15.06 -12.63 6.78
CA GLY A 252 -16.21 -13.52 6.64
C GLY A 252 -15.95 -14.57 5.53
N PRO A 253 -16.76 -14.62 4.45
CA PRO A 253 -16.56 -15.56 3.34
C PRO A 253 -15.54 -15.10 2.29
N ARG A 254 -15.04 -13.85 2.38
CA ARG A 254 -14.10 -13.29 1.41
C ARG A 254 -12.67 -13.56 1.86
N THR A 255 -11.82 -13.99 0.94
CA THR A 255 -10.39 -14.12 1.16
C THR A 255 -9.65 -13.30 0.12
N SER A 256 -8.69 -12.50 0.56
CA SER A 256 -7.79 -11.71 -0.27
C SER A 256 -6.34 -12.07 0.04
N THR A 257 -5.55 -12.25 -1.01
CA THR A 257 -4.11 -12.50 -0.88
C THR A 257 -3.38 -11.22 -1.25
N TRP A 258 -2.54 -10.73 -0.35
CA TRP A 258 -1.75 -9.53 -0.54
C TRP A 258 -0.28 -9.90 -0.59
N ARG A 259 0.45 -9.37 -1.56
CA ARG A 259 1.91 -9.35 -1.52
C ARG A 259 2.38 -8.05 -0.95
N THR A 260 3.31 -8.14 -0.01
CA THR A 260 3.79 -7.04 0.80
C THR A 260 5.31 -6.98 0.75
N VAL A 261 5.84 -5.76 0.75
CA VAL A 261 7.25 -5.51 1.05
C VAL A 261 7.30 -4.46 2.14
N SER A 262 8.12 -4.69 3.15
CA SER A 262 8.32 -3.76 4.24
C SER A 262 9.77 -3.30 4.28
N ALA A 263 9.97 -2.04 4.62
CA ALA A 263 11.29 -1.46 4.83
C ALA A 263 11.25 -0.52 6.03
N GLY A 264 12.38 -0.35 6.70
CA GLY A 264 12.50 0.55 7.82
C GLY A 264 13.94 0.80 8.20
N GLY A 265 14.17 1.82 9.00
CA GLY A 265 15.52 2.20 9.40
C GLY A 265 15.55 3.46 10.27
N PRO A 266 16.75 3.91 10.66
CA PRO A 266 16.90 5.17 11.35
C PRO A 266 16.61 6.36 10.42
N ILE A 267 16.11 7.44 11.00
CA ILE A 267 15.96 8.75 10.36
C ILE A 267 17.19 9.59 10.74
N PRO A 268 17.93 10.15 9.77
CA PRO A 268 19.01 11.09 10.05
C PRO A 268 18.54 12.29 10.88
N ALA A 269 19.30 12.66 11.92
CA ALA A 269 18.87 13.64 12.92
C ALA A 269 18.63 15.04 12.31
N GLU A 270 19.39 15.39 11.27
CA GLU A 270 19.24 16.62 10.51
C GLU A 270 17.86 16.75 9.83
N LEU A 271 17.23 15.64 9.43
CA LEU A 271 15.89 15.64 8.85
C LEU A 271 14.79 15.87 9.89
N LEU A 272 15.13 15.76 11.17
CA LEU A 272 14.23 15.97 12.31
C LEU A 272 14.40 17.36 12.95
N ALA A 273 15.32 18.19 12.42
CA ALA A 273 15.67 19.49 13.00
C ALA A 273 14.50 20.48 13.12
N ASP A 274 13.52 20.40 12.22
CA ASP A 274 12.31 21.24 12.22
C ASP A 274 11.08 20.53 12.81
N ARG A 275 11.25 19.32 13.36
CA ARG A 275 10.16 18.52 13.95
C ARG A 275 9.99 18.80 15.45
N PRO A 276 8.79 18.60 16.03
CA PRO A 276 8.59 18.64 17.47
C PRO A 276 9.57 17.73 18.22
N VAL A 277 9.98 18.13 19.43
CA VAL A 277 11.02 17.42 20.22
C VAL A 277 10.66 15.96 20.42
N GLU A 278 9.39 15.66 20.68
CA GLU A 278 8.88 14.30 20.88
C GLU A 278 9.04 13.42 19.63
N GLU A 279 9.01 14.01 18.43
CA GLU A 279 9.27 13.28 17.18
C GLU A 279 10.77 13.00 17.00
N ARG A 280 11.65 13.87 17.51
CA ARG A 280 13.11 13.68 17.43
C ARG A 280 13.62 12.52 18.27
N VAL A 281 12.89 12.19 19.35
CA VAL A 281 13.22 11.10 20.27
C VAL A 281 12.90 9.72 19.68
N ARG A 282 12.17 9.65 18.55
CA ARG A 282 11.90 8.41 17.81
C ARG A 282 12.40 8.50 16.37
N PRO A 283 13.73 8.49 16.14
CA PRO A 283 14.32 8.69 14.82
C PRO A 283 14.29 7.39 14.01
N ARG A 284 13.12 6.78 13.81
CA ARG A 284 12.94 5.58 12.98
C ARG A 284 11.78 5.77 12.04
N TRP A 285 11.91 5.24 10.84
CA TRP A 285 10.85 5.15 9.86
C TRP A 285 10.56 3.70 9.53
N SER A 286 9.34 3.45 9.12
CA SER A 286 8.90 2.19 8.52
C SER A 286 7.92 2.48 7.39
N LEU A 287 7.86 1.58 6.43
CA LEU A 287 6.83 1.53 5.40
C LEU A 287 6.53 0.10 5.01
N THR A 288 5.33 -0.11 4.47
CA THR A 288 4.87 -1.33 3.86
C THR A 288 4.10 -0.97 2.59
N TRP A 289 4.52 -1.53 1.46
CA TRP A 289 3.68 -1.61 0.28
C TRP A 289 2.87 -2.90 0.31
N ALA A 290 1.62 -2.85 -0.11
CA ALA A 290 0.76 -4.02 -0.26
C ALA A 290 0.00 -3.97 -1.59
N VAL A 291 0.06 -5.05 -2.35
CA VAL A 291 -0.66 -5.23 -3.62
C VAL A 291 -1.51 -6.50 -3.53
N PRO A 292 -2.82 -6.45 -3.81
CA PRO A 292 -3.62 -7.66 -3.85
C PRO A 292 -3.25 -8.48 -5.09
N ALA A 293 -3.12 -9.78 -4.91
CA ALA A 293 -2.92 -10.74 -5.97
C ALA A 293 -4.18 -11.60 -6.15
N ASP A 294 -4.40 -12.10 -7.36
CA ASP A 294 -5.50 -13.01 -7.63
C ASP A 294 -5.12 -14.48 -7.47
N GLY A 295 -6.06 -15.39 -7.78
CA GLY A 295 -5.85 -16.83 -7.65
C GLY A 295 -4.68 -17.36 -8.49
N GLY A 296 -4.28 -16.65 -9.54
CA GLY A 296 -3.11 -16.96 -10.37
C GLY A 296 -1.83 -16.21 -9.95
N GLY A 297 -1.89 -15.38 -8.91
CA GLY A 297 -0.76 -14.57 -8.46
C GLY A 297 -0.55 -13.29 -9.29
N GLU A 298 -1.51 -12.91 -10.14
CA GLU A 298 -1.43 -11.66 -10.89
C GLU A 298 -1.81 -10.45 -10.02
N PRO A 299 -1.15 -9.29 -10.20
CA PRO A 299 -1.47 -8.09 -9.43
C PRO A 299 -2.86 -7.54 -9.81
N ARG A 300 -3.58 -7.07 -8.79
CA ARG A 300 -4.84 -6.34 -8.88
C ARG A 300 -4.71 -4.96 -8.26
N ARG A 301 -5.63 -4.06 -8.60
CA ARG A 301 -5.75 -2.78 -7.90
C ARG A 301 -6.37 -3.00 -6.51
N PRO A 302 -5.84 -2.39 -5.45
CA PRO A 302 -6.47 -2.34 -4.13
C PRO A 302 -7.91 -1.80 -4.20
N GLY A 303 -8.81 -2.39 -3.42
CA GLY A 303 -10.14 -1.83 -3.16
C GLY A 303 -10.18 -0.84 -1.99
N THR A 304 -9.03 -0.59 -1.37
CA THR A 304 -8.85 0.32 -0.22
C THR A 304 -8.83 1.78 -0.70
N ALA A 305 -8.98 2.73 0.23
CA ALA A 305 -8.91 4.16 -0.12
C ALA A 305 -7.54 4.50 -0.77
N PRO A 306 -7.52 5.16 -1.95
CA PRO A 306 -6.31 5.47 -2.71
C PRO A 306 -5.64 6.74 -2.18
N VAL A 307 -5.15 6.66 -0.94
CA VAL A 307 -4.49 7.74 -0.20
C VAL A 307 -3.22 7.21 0.45
N PHE A 308 -2.35 8.10 0.94
CA PHE A 308 -1.27 7.68 1.83
C PHE A 308 -1.86 7.21 3.17
N HIS A 309 -1.39 6.08 3.69
CA HIS A 309 -1.83 5.54 4.98
C HIS A 309 -0.72 5.65 6.01
N GLY A 310 -1.08 6.11 7.22
CA GLY A 310 -0.46 5.58 8.44
C GLY A 310 -1.27 4.35 8.88
N PRO A 311 -1.58 4.20 10.17
CA PRO A 311 -2.69 3.35 10.56
C PRO A 311 -4.06 3.96 10.19
N THR A 312 -4.15 5.29 10.20
CA THR A 312 -5.31 6.03 9.71
C THR A 312 -5.06 6.49 8.28
N PRO A 313 -6.05 6.36 7.37
CA PRO A 313 -6.00 6.98 6.05
C PRO A 313 -5.83 8.50 6.17
N THR A 314 -5.00 9.08 5.30
CA THR A 314 -4.86 10.54 5.16
C THR A 314 -5.78 11.07 4.05
N ASP A 315 -5.81 12.39 3.86
CA ASP A 315 -6.42 13.03 2.70
C ASP A 315 -5.40 13.26 1.57
N GLU A 316 -4.16 12.77 1.68
CA GLU A 316 -3.17 12.88 0.61
C GLU A 316 -3.40 11.78 -0.43
N PRO A 317 -3.76 12.10 -1.68
CA PRO A 317 -4.07 11.09 -2.69
C PRO A 317 -2.85 10.24 -3.08
N LEU A 318 -3.10 8.97 -3.42
CA LEU A 318 -2.11 8.02 -3.92
C LEU A 318 -2.69 7.31 -5.15
N GLY A 319 -2.27 7.73 -6.33
CA GLY A 319 -2.74 7.22 -7.63
C GLY A 319 -1.95 6.00 -8.12
N LEU A 320 -1.31 5.27 -7.20
CA LEU A 320 -0.53 4.07 -7.49
C LEU A 320 -1.39 2.82 -7.30
N PRO A 321 -1.12 1.73 -8.05
CA PRO A 321 -1.89 0.49 -7.99
C PRO A 321 -1.53 -0.36 -6.75
N ALA A 322 -1.27 0.27 -5.61
CA ALA A 322 -0.80 -0.36 -4.39
C ALA A 322 -1.18 0.47 -3.16
N LEU A 323 -1.36 -0.20 -2.02
CA LEU A 323 -1.52 0.42 -0.71
C LEU A 323 -0.14 0.76 -0.13
N LEU A 324 0.09 2.02 0.25
CA LEU A 324 1.27 2.45 1.00
C LEU A 324 0.88 2.79 2.43
N ILE A 325 1.42 2.02 3.37
CA ILE A 325 1.38 2.30 4.81
C ILE A 325 2.77 2.77 5.24
N ALA A 326 2.90 3.95 5.84
CA ALA A 326 4.20 4.46 6.22
C ALA A 326 4.17 5.32 7.49
N THR A 327 5.35 5.50 8.08
CA THR A 327 5.60 6.59 9.03
C THR A 327 5.55 7.90 8.25
N LEU A 328 4.47 8.66 8.38
CA LEU A 328 4.25 9.89 7.62
C LEU A 328 4.51 11.13 8.48
N PRO A 329 5.28 12.11 7.98
CA PRO A 329 5.40 13.42 8.61
C PRO A 329 4.11 14.18 8.34
N LEU A 330 3.15 14.11 9.24
CA LEU A 330 1.85 14.76 9.05
C LEU A 330 1.87 16.22 9.55
N ASP A 331 0.97 17.02 8.99
CA ASP A 331 0.63 18.34 9.50
C ASP A 331 -0.10 18.27 10.86
N PRO A 332 -0.38 19.41 11.55
CA PRO A 332 -1.08 19.40 12.84
C PRO A 332 -2.49 18.80 12.78
N THR A 333 -3.17 18.83 11.62
CA THR A 333 -4.50 18.22 11.42
C THR A 333 -4.43 16.72 11.24
N ARG A 334 -3.24 16.17 10.97
CA ARG A 334 -2.97 14.76 10.65
C ARG A 334 -3.74 14.25 9.42
N ARG A 335 -4.03 15.15 8.47
CA ARG A 335 -4.74 14.81 7.23
C ARG A 335 -3.86 14.92 6.00
N ARG A 336 -2.80 15.73 6.04
CA ARG A 336 -1.89 15.93 4.90
C ARG A 336 -0.44 15.74 5.34
N LEU A 337 0.43 15.45 4.37
CA LEU A 337 1.86 15.40 4.63
C LEU A 337 2.40 16.82 4.81
N ALA A 338 3.23 17.00 5.83
CA ALA A 338 4.02 18.21 6.01
C ALA A 338 5.10 18.25 4.90
N PRO A 339 5.26 19.36 4.17
CA PRO A 339 6.33 19.49 3.19
C PRO A 339 7.69 19.56 3.89
N GLY A 340 8.75 19.08 3.23
CA GLY A 340 10.13 19.21 3.71
C GLY A 340 11.01 17.99 3.42
N ALA A 341 12.28 18.09 3.81
CA ALA A 341 13.30 17.09 3.50
C ALA A 341 13.00 15.68 4.04
N LEU A 342 12.30 15.59 5.18
CA LEU A 342 11.86 14.29 5.72
C LEU A 342 10.85 13.60 4.80
N THR A 343 9.94 14.36 4.19
CA THR A 343 8.98 13.82 3.21
C THR A 343 9.71 13.31 1.99
N GLU A 344 10.63 14.11 1.43
CA GLU A 344 11.42 13.70 0.27
C GLU A 344 12.22 12.41 0.55
N PHE A 345 12.88 12.33 1.71
CA PHE A 345 13.59 11.13 2.15
C PHE A 345 12.67 9.90 2.20
N LEU A 346 11.46 10.03 2.75
CA LEU A 346 10.51 8.91 2.83
C LEU A 346 9.94 8.53 1.46
N LEU A 347 9.77 9.49 0.54
CA LEU A 347 9.37 9.19 -0.84
C LEU A 347 10.46 8.43 -1.59
N ASP A 348 11.74 8.74 -1.35
CA ASP A 348 12.86 7.95 -1.89
C ASP A 348 12.81 6.50 -1.37
N ARG A 349 12.68 6.32 -0.04
CA ARG A 349 12.55 4.99 0.57
C ARG A 349 11.33 4.22 0.05
N ALA A 350 10.20 4.90 -0.15
CA ALA A 350 9.00 4.29 -0.70
C ALA A 350 9.19 3.86 -2.15
N ALA A 351 9.86 4.67 -2.98
CA ALA A 351 10.17 4.32 -4.37
C ALA A 351 11.14 3.14 -4.47
N ASP A 352 12.17 3.10 -3.63
CA ASP A 352 13.13 2.00 -3.54
C ASP A 352 12.41 0.68 -3.22
N ALA A 353 11.57 0.68 -2.18
CA ALA A 353 10.82 -0.51 -1.78
C ALA A 353 9.80 -0.94 -2.85
N TYR A 354 9.10 0.00 -3.49
CA TYR A 354 8.17 -0.31 -4.58
C TYR A 354 8.89 -0.98 -5.75
N THR A 355 10.07 -0.49 -6.11
CA THR A 355 10.91 -1.06 -7.17
C THR A 355 11.28 -2.51 -6.84
N GLY A 356 11.67 -2.78 -5.58
CA GLY A 356 11.90 -4.13 -5.08
C GLY A 356 10.67 -5.03 -5.22
N LEU A 357 9.48 -4.54 -4.83
CA LEU A 357 8.22 -5.29 -4.98
C LEU A 357 7.93 -5.70 -6.44
N VAL A 358 8.15 -4.80 -7.40
CA VAL A 358 7.93 -5.10 -8.82
C VAL A 358 8.98 -6.07 -9.36
N ARG A 359 10.26 -5.87 -8.99
CA ARG A 359 11.36 -6.77 -9.36
C ARG A 359 11.15 -8.18 -8.83
N ASP A 360 10.73 -8.30 -7.58
CA ASP A 360 10.60 -9.58 -6.90
C ASP A 360 9.20 -10.20 -7.08
N TRP A 361 8.33 -9.56 -7.89
CA TRP A 361 7.01 -10.11 -8.22
C TRP A 361 7.14 -11.45 -8.96
N PRO A 362 6.57 -12.57 -8.44
CA PRO A 362 6.86 -13.89 -8.99
C PRO A 362 6.36 -14.13 -10.41
N ALA A 363 5.15 -13.65 -10.72
CA ALA A 363 4.56 -13.82 -12.04
C ALA A 363 5.12 -12.77 -13.03
N LYS A 364 5.96 -13.21 -13.97
CA LYS A 364 6.48 -12.35 -15.06
C LYS A 364 5.56 -12.37 -16.29
N THR A 365 4.26 -12.13 -16.07
CA THR A 365 3.25 -12.08 -17.14
C THR A 365 2.96 -10.63 -17.55
N PRO A 366 2.31 -10.37 -18.70
CA PRO A 366 1.90 -9.02 -19.09
C PRO A 366 1.08 -8.28 -18.01
N ALA A 367 0.38 -9.00 -17.14
CA ALA A 367 -0.38 -8.43 -16.04
C ALA A 367 0.49 -7.64 -15.04
N MET A 368 1.80 -7.89 -14.98
CA MET A 368 2.71 -7.11 -14.14
C MET A 368 2.77 -5.64 -14.54
N LEU A 369 2.44 -5.30 -15.80
CA LEU A 369 2.36 -3.91 -16.26
C LEU A 369 1.28 -3.11 -15.52
N ARG A 370 0.32 -3.78 -14.85
CA ARG A 370 -0.65 -3.13 -13.94
C ARG A 370 0.01 -2.48 -12.72
N LEU A 371 1.25 -2.85 -12.38
CA LEU A 371 2.09 -2.23 -11.35
C LEU A 371 2.82 -0.99 -11.85
N VAL A 372 2.82 -0.73 -13.15
CA VAL A 372 3.46 0.48 -13.68
C VAL A 372 2.55 1.68 -13.35
N PRO A 373 3.11 2.74 -12.74
CA PRO A 373 2.34 3.96 -12.51
C PRO A 373 1.79 4.52 -13.83
N GLY A 374 0.50 4.84 -13.90
CA GLY A 374 -0.10 5.56 -15.05
C GLY A 374 0.50 6.96 -15.31
N PRO A 375 0.15 7.63 -16.41
CA PRO A 375 0.76 8.92 -16.77
C PRO A 375 0.25 10.13 -15.97
N ILE A 376 -0.92 10.00 -15.33
CA ILE A 376 -1.59 11.10 -14.60
C ILE A 376 -1.47 10.83 -13.10
N ALA A 377 -1.08 11.87 -12.36
CA ALA A 377 -1.00 11.85 -10.90
C ALA A 377 -2.23 12.49 -10.26
N ASP A 378 -2.62 11.99 -9.08
CA ASP A 378 -3.79 12.47 -8.34
C ASP A 378 -3.47 13.62 -7.38
N GLY A 379 -2.19 13.99 -7.26
CA GLY A 379 -1.71 15.09 -6.41
C GLY A 379 -0.21 15.37 -6.58
N PRO A 380 0.32 16.44 -5.96
CA PRO A 380 1.72 16.82 -6.08
C PRO A 380 2.68 15.79 -5.45
N VAL A 381 2.31 15.22 -4.29
CA VAL A 381 3.09 14.18 -3.61
C VAL A 381 3.08 12.88 -4.42
N ASP A 382 1.91 12.47 -4.92
CA ASP A 382 1.77 11.33 -5.84
C ASP A 382 2.63 11.51 -7.09
N ALA A 383 2.67 12.72 -7.67
CA ALA A 383 3.47 13.02 -8.85
C ALA A 383 4.98 12.87 -8.59
N GLU A 384 5.46 13.28 -7.42
CA GLU A 384 6.88 13.17 -7.04
C GLU A 384 7.26 11.71 -6.78
N LEU A 385 6.42 10.96 -6.05
CA LEU A 385 6.62 9.53 -5.82
C LEU A 385 6.62 8.74 -7.15
N ARG A 386 5.67 9.04 -8.04
CA ARG A 386 5.57 8.44 -9.37
C ARG A 386 6.83 8.67 -10.20
N ARG A 387 7.36 9.89 -10.22
CA ARG A 387 8.61 10.21 -10.94
C ARG A 387 9.78 9.35 -10.46
N ARG A 388 9.94 9.21 -9.14
CA ARG A 388 10.98 8.36 -8.53
C ARG A 388 10.82 6.90 -8.91
N ILE A 389 9.61 6.37 -8.77
CA ILE A 389 9.30 4.97 -9.12
C ILE A 389 9.58 4.70 -10.60
N VAL A 390 9.06 5.51 -11.50
CA VAL A 390 9.26 5.32 -12.96
C VAL A 390 10.75 5.41 -13.31
N SER A 391 11.46 6.40 -12.76
CA SER A 391 12.91 6.52 -12.96
C SER A 391 13.67 5.28 -12.48
N SER A 392 13.28 4.71 -11.35
CA SER A 392 13.92 3.51 -10.76
C SER A 392 13.58 2.23 -11.55
N LEU A 393 12.30 2.02 -11.87
CA LEU A 393 11.82 0.88 -12.66
C LEU A 393 12.47 0.83 -14.05
N SER A 394 12.62 1.98 -14.72
CA SER A 394 13.26 2.06 -16.06
C SER A 394 14.73 1.57 -16.11
N ARG A 395 15.36 1.41 -14.94
CA ARG A 395 16.77 1.01 -14.79
C ARG A 395 16.96 -0.30 -14.03
N THR A 396 15.87 -0.97 -13.66
CA THR A 396 15.89 -2.22 -12.90
C THR A 396 15.46 -3.37 -13.81
N GLU A 397 16.11 -4.53 -13.68
CA GLU A 397 15.75 -5.75 -14.40
C GLU A 397 14.41 -6.27 -13.90
N ILE A 398 13.33 -5.99 -14.63
CA ILE A 398 11.95 -6.31 -14.19
C ILE A 398 11.12 -7.01 -15.26
N LEU A 399 11.47 -6.90 -16.54
CA LEU A 399 10.70 -7.47 -17.64
C LEU A 399 11.32 -8.79 -18.09
N PRO A 400 10.55 -9.84 -18.41
CA PRO A 400 11.12 -11.10 -18.89
C PRO A 400 11.65 -10.96 -20.32
N ALA A 401 12.78 -11.58 -20.63
CA ALA A 401 13.20 -11.85 -22.00
C ALA A 401 12.30 -12.93 -22.63
N ALA A 402 12.08 -12.85 -23.95
CA ALA A 402 11.44 -13.91 -24.72
C ALA A 402 12.30 -15.19 -24.74
N ALA A 403 13.60 -15.02 -24.99
CA ALA A 403 14.56 -16.12 -24.97
C ALA A 403 14.80 -16.61 -23.54
N ALA A 404 14.77 -17.93 -23.34
CA ALA A 404 15.17 -18.55 -22.08
C ALA A 404 16.69 -18.38 -21.85
N GLU A 405 17.12 -18.25 -20.58
CA GLU A 405 18.55 -18.16 -20.24
C GLU A 405 19.32 -19.44 -20.56
N SER A 406 18.67 -20.59 -20.38
CA SER A 406 19.23 -21.91 -20.66
C SER A 406 18.10 -22.92 -20.89
N PRO A 407 18.30 -23.97 -21.72
CA PRO A 407 17.36 -25.08 -21.81
C PRO A 407 17.10 -25.78 -20.46
N ASP A 408 18.03 -25.67 -19.52
CA ASP A 408 17.98 -26.30 -18.20
C ASP A 408 17.37 -25.39 -17.11
N ASP A 409 17.17 -24.09 -17.36
CA ASP A 409 16.51 -23.15 -16.46
C ASP A 409 15.28 -22.52 -17.14
N PRO A 410 14.05 -22.90 -16.75
CA PRO A 410 12.84 -22.38 -17.37
C PRO A 410 12.53 -20.92 -17.00
N ALA A 411 13.28 -20.30 -16.09
CA ALA A 411 13.08 -18.89 -15.76
C ALA A 411 13.66 -17.97 -16.86
N PRO A 412 12.89 -17.02 -17.40
CA PRO A 412 13.41 -16.07 -18.37
C PRO A 412 14.39 -15.10 -17.71
N ALA A 413 15.43 -14.71 -18.45
CA ALA A 413 16.31 -13.61 -18.06
C ALA A 413 15.48 -12.36 -17.80
N LEU A 414 15.89 -11.52 -16.86
CA LEU A 414 15.24 -10.23 -16.65
C LEU A 414 15.97 -9.12 -17.41
N LEU A 415 15.20 -8.29 -18.09
CA LEU A 415 15.61 -7.17 -18.90
C LEU A 415 15.30 -5.86 -18.19
N VAL A 416 16.21 -4.90 -18.37
CA VAL A 416 15.97 -3.50 -18.02
C VAL A 416 15.03 -2.89 -19.05
N PRO A 417 13.95 -2.19 -18.65
CA PRO A 417 12.95 -1.68 -19.60
C PRO A 417 13.50 -0.81 -20.74
N ARG A 418 14.51 0.03 -20.47
CA ARG A 418 15.14 0.87 -21.50
C ARG A 418 15.85 0.09 -22.62
N ASP A 419 16.24 -1.16 -22.31
CA ASP A 419 16.94 -2.07 -23.22
C ASP A 419 15.97 -3.10 -23.82
N ALA A 420 14.70 -3.09 -23.37
CA ALA A 420 13.67 -4.00 -23.81
C ALA A 420 12.93 -3.50 -25.07
N VAL A 421 12.39 -4.46 -25.81
CA VAL A 421 11.71 -4.24 -27.09
C VAL A 421 10.44 -5.06 -27.15
N VAL A 422 9.36 -4.46 -27.65
CA VAL A 422 8.17 -5.18 -28.11
C VAL A 422 8.02 -5.04 -29.61
N VAL A 423 7.45 -6.05 -30.25
CA VAL A 423 6.96 -5.96 -31.64
C VAL A 423 5.45 -5.78 -31.58
N ALA A 424 4.88 -4.90 -32.40
CA ALA A 424 3.44 -4.66 -32.47
C ALA A 424 2.98 -4.56 -33.94
N PRO A 425 2.03 -5.40 -34.40
CA PRO A 425 1.39 -6.51 -33.68
C PRO A 425 2.34 -7.69 -33.39
N SER A 426 1.98 -8.56 -32.44
CA SER A 426 2.79 -9.72 -32.01
C SER A 426 1.96 -11.00 -31.92
N SER A 427 2.63 -12.15 -32.11
CA SER A 427 2.14 -13.49 -31.79
C SER A 427 3.26 -14.31 -31.12
N GLU A 428 2.91 -15.42 -30.47
CA GLU A 428 3.91 -16.32 -29.87
C GLU A 428 4.89 -16.85 -30.93
N SER A 429 4.38 -17.22 -32.11
CA SER A 429 5.20 -17.69 -33.23
C SER A 429 6.13 -16.60 -33.78
N LEU A 430 5.68 -15.35 -33.83
CA LEU A 430 6.53 -14.24 -34.28
C LEU A 430 7.65 -13.95 -33.28
N VAL A 431 7.35 -13.97 -31.99
CA VAL A 431 8.36 -13.77 -30.94
C VAL A 431 9.39 -14.90 -30.98
N ALA A 432 8.95 -16.16 -31.06
CA ALA A 432 9.86 -17.31 -31.16
C ALA A 432 10.76 -17.26 -32.42
N ALA A 433 10.27 -16.70 -33.53
CA ALA A 433 11.07 -16.52 -34.74
C ALA A 433 12.08 -15.35 -34.65
N LEU A 434 11.89 -14.41 -33.71
CA LEU A 434 12.68 -13.17 -33.60
C LEU A 434 13.54 -13.09 -32.33
N GLU A 435 13.36 -13.99 -31.36
CA GLU A 435 14.04 -13.93 -30.06
C GLU A 435 15.58 -14.01 -30.16
N ASP A 436 16.11 -14.67 -31.19
CA ASP A 436 17.55 -14.78 -31.47
C ASP A 436 18.07 -13.65 -32.38
N VAL A 437 17.17 -12.85 -32.96
CA VAL A 437 17.49 -11.75 -33.90
C VAL A 437 17.39 -10.38 -33.24
N ILE A 438 16.39 -10.17 -32.39
CA ILE A 438 16.10 -8.88 -31.76
C ILE A 438 16.53 -8.95 -30.29
N PRO A 439 17.66 -8.32 -29.90
CA PRO A 439 18.07 -8.27 -28.50
C PRO A 439 17.03 -7.55 -27.64
N GLY A 440 16.76 -8.12 -26.46
CA GLY A 440 15.82 -7.53 -25.50
C GLY A 440 14.34 -7.70 -25.86
N LEU A 441 14.00 -8.62 -26.78
CA LEU A 441 12.61 -8.90 -27.14
C LEU A 441 11.82 -9.44 -25.94
N LEU A 442 10.65 -8.86 -25.68
CA LEU A 442 9.71 -9.35 -24.66
C LEU A 442 8.77 -10.44 -25.22
N PRO A 443 8.23 -11.31 -24.34
CA PRO A 443 7.18 -12.27 -24.71
C PRO A 443 5.94 -11.60 -25.32
N SER A 444 5.21 -12.37 -26.11
CA SER A 444 3.91 -11.96 -26.68
C SER A 444 2.91 -11.60 -25.57
N GLY A 445 2.08 -10.59 -25.83
CA GLY A 445 1.07 -10.07 -24.94
C GLY A 445 1.48 -8.82 -24.15
N PHE A 446 2.79 -8.54 -24.01
CA PHE A 446 3.29 -7.31 -23.37
C PHE A 446 2.95 -6.07 -24.21
N GLU A 447 2.91 -6.18 -25.54
CA GLU A 447 2.57 -5.09 -26.46
C GLU A 447 1.15 -4.54 -26.29
N ARG A 448 0.30 -5.20 -25.50
CA ARG A 448 -1.10 -4.78 -25.28
C ARG A 448 -1.21 -3.54 -24.39
N ASP A 449 -0.26 -3.29 -23.49
CA ASP A 449 -0.26 -2.13 -22.60
C ASP A 449 0.80 -1.09 -23.00
N GLN A 450 0.55 -0.44 -24.14
CA GLN A 450 1.44 0.58 -24.71
C GLN A 450 1.69 1.76 -23.77
N ALA A 451 0.73 2.08 -22.89
CA ALA A 451 0.86 3.19 -21.94
C ALA A 451 1.91 2.87 -20.86
N ALA A 452 1.87 1.67 -20.29
CA ALA A 452 2.87 1.21 -19.33
C ALA A 452 4.26 1.10 -19.98
N LEU A 453 4.35 0.51 -21.18
CA LEU A 453 5.60 0.37 -21.92
C LEU A 453 6.24 1.73 -22.25
N THR A 454 5.44 2.70 -22.71
CA THR A 454 5.91 4.06 -22.97
C THR A 454 6.41 4.73 -21.70
N THR A 455 5.69 4.53 -20.57
CA THR A 455 6.10 5.09 -19.27
C THR A 455 7.44 4.52 -18.80
N LEU A 456 7.70 3.25 -19.06
CA LEU A 456 8.97 2.58 -18.73
C LEU A 456 10.10 2.87 -19.73
N GLY A 457 9.79 3.46 -20.89
CA GLY A 457 10.76 3.70 -21.95
C GLY A 457 11.09 2.47 -22.79
N VAL A 458 10.21 1.47 -22.84
CA VAL A 458 10.35 0.29 -23.70
C VAL A 458 10.13 0.69 -25.15
N ARG A 459 10.98 0.20 -26.05
CA ARG A 459 10.86 0.51 -27.48
C ARG A 459 9.84 -0.41 -28.15
N ALA A 460 8.88 0.19 -28.85
CA ALA A 460 7.94 -0.55 -29.70
C ALA A 460 8.44 -0.54 -31.15
N LEU A 461 8.56 -1.71 -31.76
CA LEU A 461 8.88 -1.90 -33.16
C LEU A 461 7.64 -2.26 -33.95
N GLY A 462 7.40 -1.55 -35.06
CA GLY A 462 6.45 -1.96 -36.06
C GLY A 462 7.04 -2.99 -37.04
N LEU A 463 6.21 -3.54 -37.92
CA LEU A 463 6.65 -4.51 -38.92
C LEU A 463 7.75 -3.96 -39.85
N ALA A 464 7.71 -2.66 -40.17
CA ALA A 464 8.76 -2.03 -40.99
C ALA A 464 10.12 -2.03 -40.28
N ASP A 465 10.14 -1.76 -38.97
CA ASP A 465 11.38 -1.78 -38.17
C ASP A 465 11.92 -3.22 -38.05
N VAL A 466 11.03 -4.22 -37.97
CA VAL A 466 11.41 -5.64 -38.00
C VAL A 466 12.05 -5.99 -39.35
N VAL A 467 11.45 -5.58 -40.46
CA VAL A 467 12.02 -5.78 -41.82
C VAL A 467 13.40 -5.14 -41.95
N GLU A 468 13.59 -3.95 -41.37
CA GLU A 468 14.88 -3.28 -41.33
C GLU A 468 15.90 -4.05 -40.49
N ALA A 469 15.51 -4.56 -39.31
CA ALA A 469 16.37 -5.38 -38.45
C ALA A 469 16.81 -6.70 -39.13
N LEU A 470 15.97 -7.25 -40.01
CA LEU A 470 16.25 -8.44 -40.80
C LEU A 470 17.15 -8.16 -42.02
N ALA A 471 17.37 -6.89 -42.36
CA ALA A 471 18.10 -6.52 -43.56
C ALA A 471 19.58 -6.90 -43.45
N GLY A 472 20.00 -7.89 -44.24
CA GLY A 472 21.38 -8.40 -44.24
C GLY A 472 21.62 -9.58 -43.31
N LEU A 473 20.57 -10.09 -42.66
CA LEU A 473 20.63 -11.34 -41.90
C LEU A 473 20.79 -12.54 -42.86
N GLU A 474 21.78 -13.39 -42.60
CA GLU A 474 22.00 -14.63 -43.36
C GLU A 474 21.45 -15.83 -42.57
N ARG A 475 20.30 -16.33 -43.01
CA ARG A 475 19.62 -17.52 -42.45
C ARG A 475 19.22 -18.49 -43.55
N GLY A 476 19.09 -19.77 -43.17
CA GLY A 476 18.63 -20.82 -44.07
C GLY A 476 17.19 -20.59 -44.55
N PRO A 477 16.81 -21.08 -45.74
CA PRO A 477 15.46 -20.92 -46.29
C PRO A 477 14.33 -21.38 -45.36
N GLU A 478 14.52 -22.46 -44.61
CA GLU A 478 13.52 -23.02 -43.68
C GLU A 478 13.19 -22.05 -42.54
N TRP A 479 14.19 -21.30 -42.04
CA TRP A 479 13.98 -20.28 -41.02
C TRP A 479 13.11 -19.13 -41.55
N TRP A 480 13.33 -18.72 -42.82
CA TRP A 480 12.50 -17.71 -43.46
C TRP A 480 11.05 -18.18 -43.63
N ALA A 481 10.81 -19.47 -43.92
CA ALA A 481 9.46 -20.01 -43.99
C ALA A 481 8.72 -19.89 -42.65
N VAL A 482 9.39 -20.23 -41.53
CA VAL A 482 8.83 -20.08 -40.17
C VAL A 482 8.49 -18.61 -39.90
N LEU A 483 9.41 -17.69 -40.20
CA LEU A 483 9.18 -16.26 -40.01
C LEU A 483 8.03 -15.74 -40.88
N TYR A 484 7.94 -16.13 -42.16
CA TYR A 484 6.85 -15.69 -43.03
C TYR A 484 5.49 -16.18 -42.56
N ALA A 485 5.40 -17.43 -42.10
CA ALA A 485 4.17 -17.96 -41.53
C ALA A 485 3.75 -17.18 -40.27
N ALA A 486 4.70 -16.85 -39.40
CA ALA A 486 4.45 -16.03 -38.22
C ALA A 486 4.04 -14.59 -38.56
N LEU A 487 4.65 -13.99 -39.59
CA LEU A 487 4.28 -12.66 -40.09
C LEU A 487 2.89 -12.64 -40.74
N ASP A 488 2.50 -13.71 -41.42
CA ASP A 488 1.16 -13.86 -42.02
C ASP A 488 0.07 -13.90 -40.93
N GLU A 489 0.33 -14.62 -39.82
CA GLU A 489 -0.57 -14.68 -38.66
C GLU A 489 -0.89 -13.29 -38.09
N VAL A 490 0.14 -12.43 -37.93
CA VAL A 490 -0.05 -11.10 -37.35
C VAL A 490 -0.51 -10.04 -38.36
N SER A 491 -0.18 -10.21 -39.65
CA SER A 491 -0.53 -9.24 -40.71
C SER A 491 -1.96 -9.42 -41.21
N GLY A 492 -2.47 -10.66 -41.17
CA GLY A 492 -3.79 -11.01 -41.64
C GLY A 492 -4.06 -10.46 -43.06
N HIS A 493 -5.13 -9.68 -43.21
CA HIS A 493 -5.49 -9.02 -44.47
C HIS A 493 -5.27 -7.49 -44.45
N ASP A 494 -4.44 -6.96 -43.55
CA ASP A 494 -4.21 -5.51 -43.43
C ASP A 494 -3.29 -4.99 -44.56
N PRO A 495 -3.78 -4.13 -45.47
CA PRO A 495 -2.96 -3.57 -46.54
C PRO A 495 -1.72 -2.82 -46.04
N ARG A 496 -1.80 -2.17 -44.87
CA ARG A 496 -0.66 -1.42 -44.30
C ARG A 496 0.45 -2.33 -43.81
N ALA A 497 0.08 -3.50 -43.27
CA ALA A 497 1.03 -4.53 -42.88
C ALA A 497 1.77 -5.06 -44.10
N PHE A 498 1.05 -5.37 -45.19
CA PHE A 498 1.68 -5.82 -46.44
C PHE A 498 2.63 -4.78 -47.05
N ASP A 499 2.26 -3.50 -47.02
CA ASP A 499 3.15 -2.43 -47.48
C ASP A 499 4.44 -2.37 -46.66
N ALA A 500 4.34 -2.50 -45.32
CA ALA A 500 5.50 -2.54 -44.43
C ALA A 500 6.41 -3.76 -44.69
N LEU A 501 5.82 -4.91 -45.06
CA LEU A 501 6.52 -6.15 -45.39
C LEU A 501 7.09 -6.19 -46.82
N GLY A 502 6.85 -5.16 -47.65
CA GLY A 502 7.22 -5.16 -49.06
C GLY A 502 8.72 -5.30 -49.34
N ALA A 503 9.58 -5.02 -48.36
CA ALA A 503 11.04 -5.10 -48.46
C ALA A 503 11.65 -6.34 -47.76
N LEU A 504 10.83 -7.29 -47.31
CA LEU A 504 11.30 -8.52 -46.66
C LEU A 504 12.42 -9.21 -47.47
N PRO A 505 13.52 -9.65 -46.84
CA PRO A 505 14.51 -10.49 -47.51
C PRO A 505 13.87 -11.78 -48.02
N VAL A 506 14.17 -12.18 -49.26
CA VAL A 506 13.65 -13.38 -49.92
C VAL A 506 14.82 -14.24 -50.41
N PRO A 507 15.04 -15.43 -49.83
CA PRO A 507 16.08 -16.35 -50.30
C PRO A 507 15.68 -16.96 -51.65
N LEU A 508 16.62 -16.99 -52.58
CA LEU A 508 16.47 -17.55 -53.91
C LEU A 508 17.09 -18.95 -54.00
N ALA A 509 16.62 -19.75 -54.95
CA ALA A 509 17.10 -21.11 -55.19
C ALA A 509 18.58 -21.18 -55.62
N ASP A 510 19.16 -20.07 -56.08
CA ASP A 510 20.57 -19.97 -56.46
C ASP A 510 21.49 -19.52 -55.30
N GLY A 511 20.95 -19.46 -54.08
CA GLY A 511 21.68 -19.09 -52.86
C GLY A 511 21.78 -17.59 -52.60
N ARG A 512 21.31 -16.73 -53.50
CA ARG A 512 21.25 -15.28 -53.27
C ARG A 512 20.01 -14.92 -52.43
N THR A 513 20.08 -13.79 -51.73
CA THR A 513 18.91 -13.18 -51.08
C THR A 513 18.61 -11.83 -51.71
N VAL A 514 17.35 -11.59 -52.09
CA VAL A 514 16.89 -10.30 -52.63
C VAL A 514 16.01 -9.58 -51.62
N ARG A 515 15.90 -8.25 -51.74
CA ARG A 515 15.00 -7.45 -50.89
C ARG A 515 13.65 -7.27 -51.60
N GLY A 516 12.61 -7.88 -51.04
CA GLY A 516 11.24 -7.82 -51.52
C GLY A 516 10.88 -8.86 -52.59
N LEU A 517 9.57 -9.13 -52.70
CA LEU A 517 8.99 -10.11 -53.63
C LEU A 517 8.91 -9.62 -55.09
N ARG A 518 9.12 -8.32 -55.35
CA ARG A 518 8.94 -7.76 -56.70
C ARG A 518 10.02 -8.28 -57.65
N GLY A 519 9.58 -8.91 -58.74
CA GLY A 519 10.47 -9.47 -59.76
C GLY A 519 11.07 -10.82 -59.37
N THR A 520 10.54 -11.50 -58.35
CA THR A 520 10.83 -12.91 -58.07
C THR A 520 9.77 -13.83 -58.71
N LEU A 521 10.13 -15.09 -58.91
CA LEU A 521 9.28 -16.13 -59.47
C LEU A 521 9.01 -17.20 -58.41
N ARG A 522 7.74 -17.54 -58.21
CA ARG A 522 7.33 -18.65 -57.36
C ARG A 522 7.41 -19.97 -58.16
N PRO A 523 8.12 -20.99 -57.67
CA PRO A 523 8.08 -22.33 -58.27
C PRO A 523 6.64 -22.87 -58.30
N GLY A 524 6.22 -23.44 -59.43
CA GLY A 524 4.95 -24.17 -59.50
C GLY A 524 5.08 -25.60 -58.95
N ALA A 525 3.97 -26.21 -58.55
CA ALA A 525 3.88 -27.52 -57.87
C ALA A 525 4.48 -28.74 -58.62
N GLY A 526 5.02 -28.56 -59.84
CA GLY A 526 5.65 -29.61 -60.64
C GLY A 526 7.14 -29.41 -60.94
N LEU A 527 7.78 -28.39 -60.36
CA LEU A 527 9.21 -28.13 -60.53
C LEU A 527 9.98 -28.69 -59.33
N ASP A 528 10.76 -29.74 -59.55
CA ASP A 528 11.66 -30.28 -58.54
C ASP A 528 12.97 -29.48 -58.43
N SER A 529 13.76 -29.75 -57.38
CA SER A 529 15.03 -29.05 -57.13
C SER A 529 16.02 -29.19 -58.30
N ALA A 530 15.97 -30.28 -59.06
CA ALA A 530 16.84 -30.52 -60.21
C ALA A 530 16.46 -29.64 -61.40
N ALA A 531 15.16 -29.48 -61.68
CA ALA A 531 14.64 -28.58 -62.70
C ALA A 531 14.94 -27.11 -62.36
N ILE A 532 14.82 -26.72 -61.09
CA ILE A 532 15.15 -25.37 -60.63
C ILE A 532 16.66 -25.10 -60.79
N ALA A 533 17.52 -26.05 -60.43
CA ALA A 533 18.97 -25.94 -60.62
C ALA A 533 19.36 -25.80 -62.10
N ALA A 534 18.67 -26.49 -63.01
CA ALA A 534 18.91 -26.38 -64.45
C ALA A 534 18.59 -24.99 -65.03
N LEU A 535 17.75 -24.20 -64.35
CA LEU A 535 17.38 -22.83 -64.74
C LEU A 535 18.34 -21.76 -64.19
N ALA A 536 19.26 -22.10 -63.30
CA ALA A 536 20.21 -21.16 -62.70
C ALA A 536 21.02 -20.32 -63.72
N PRO A 537 21.48 -20.87 -64.88
CA PRO A 537 22.20 -20.08 -65.88
C PRO A 537 21.40 -18.95 -66.52
N LEU A 538 20.07 -18.99 -66.43
CA LEU A 538 19.17 -17.96 -66.97
C LEU A 538 19.07 -16.72 -66.06
N GLY A 539 19.71 -16.74 -64.87
CA GLY A 539 19.72 -15.61 -63.94
C GLY A 539 18.35 -15.27 -63.34
N LEU A 540 17.40 -16.22 -63.42
CA LEU A 540 16.04 -16.06 -62.92
C LEU A 540 16.03 -15.96 -61.38
N ARG A 541 15.21 -15.05 -60.85
CA ARG A 541 15.05 -14.86 -59.40
C ARG A 541 13.96 -15.79 -58.84
N ILE A 542 14.23 -17.09 -58.84
CA ILE A 542 13.28 -18.10 -58.36
C ILE A 542 13.38 -18.18 -56.83
N ILE A 543 12.25 -18.02 -56.12
CA ILE A 543 12.18 -18.15 -54.64
C ILE A 543 12.57 -19.56 -54.25
N HIS A 544 13.39 -19.71 -53.20
CA HIS A 544 13.79 -21.02 -52.70
C HIS A 544 12.56 -21.82 -52.21
N PRO A 545 12.30 -23.06 -52.68
CA PRO A 545 11.11 -23.82 -52.30
C PRO A 545 10.93 -23.99 -50.79
N LEU A 546 12.00 -24.31 -50.07
CA LEU A 546 11.97 -24.45 -48.60
C LEU A 546 11.61 -23.15 -47.85
N ALA A 547 11.72 -21.98 -48.47
CA ALA A 547 11.29 -20.72 -47.86
C ALA A 547 9.79 -20.44 -48.00
N LEU A 548 9.07 -21.25 -48.80
CA LEU A 548 7.62 -21.19 -48.94
C LEU A 548 6.90 -22.10 -47.93
N GLY A 549 7.64 -22.93 -47.18
CA GLY A 549 7.11 -23.90 -46.23
C GLY A 549 6.44 -25.11 -46.88
N ASP A 550 5.99 -26.06 -46.04
CA ASP A 550 5.23 -27.25 -46.45
C ASP A 550 3.76 -26.88 -46.76
N GLY A 551 3.55 -26.03 -47.76
CA GLY A 551 2.20 -25.54 -48.04
C GLY A 551 2.12 -24.57 -49.19
N THR A 552 2.14 -25.08 -50.42
CA THR A 552 1.18 -24.74 -51.49
C THR A 552 1.35 -25.61 -52.72
#